data_AF-A0A0W1RBE4-F1
#
_entry.id   AF-A0A0W1RBE4-F1
#
_cell.length_a   1.000
_cell.length_b   1.000
_cell.length_c   1.000
_cell.angle_alpha   90.00
_cell.angle_beta   90.00
_cell.angle_gamma   90.00
#
_symmetry.space_group_name_H-M   'P 1'
#
loop_
_entity.id
_entity.type
_entity.pdbx_description
1 polymer ?
#
loop_
_entity_poly.entity_id
_entity_poly.type
_entity_poly.pdbx_seq_one_letter_code
_entity_poly.pdbx_strand_id
1 'polypeptide(L)'
;MTSYRPSLRTALVGGVHWATTTAFLFASLFVGVSIGLESLGVSARPDPTASFVVGVLAAFVGGVLWVRRRTSSPNSARRAHARRVESLVLLVGCGFGFQVVAFGLVSNTSPGTAVAAETFVPAVANVLAAATAYVIPYALDVHPSSVARVFDSETV
;
A
#
# COMPACT_ATOMS: atom_id res chain seq x y z
N MET A 1 0.94 -6.36 -36.69
CA MET A 1 0.37 -6.00 -35.37
C MET A 1 1.38 -5.14 -34.63
N THR A 2 1.18 -3.82 -34.55
CA THR A 2 2.06 -2.91 -33.81
C THR A 2 1.92 -3.16 -32.31
N SER A 3 2.98 -3.64 -31.67
CA SER A 3 3.04 -3.85 -30.22
C SER A 3 2.81 -2.52 -29.52
N TYR A 4 1.66 -2.34 -28.87
CA TYR A 4 1.38 -1.14 -28.09
C TYR A 4 2.41 -1.02 -26.97
N ARG A 5 3.17 0.08 -26.94
CA ARG A 5 4.09 0.38 -25.85
C ARG A 5 3.40 1.35 -24.88
N PRO A 6 3.17 0.96 -23.61
CA PRO A 6 2.64 1.88 -22.62
C PRO A 6 3.57 3.08 -22.42
N SER A 7 3.00 4.24 -22.11
CA SER A 7 3.77 5.45 -21.84
C SER A 7 4.75 5.25 -20.67
N LEU A 8 5.90 5.95 -20.71
CA LEU A 8 6.90 5.90 -19.64
C LEU A 8 6.28 6.25 -18.28
N ARG A 9 5.41 7.26 -18.24
CA ARG A 9 4.65 7.68 -17.05
C ARG A 9 3.83 6.54 -16.47
N THR A 10 3.12 5.78 -17.31
CA THR A 10 2.30 4.65 -16.87
C THR A 10 3.15 3.53 -16.27
N ALA A 11 4.33 3.28 -16.82
CA ALA A 11 5.26 2.28 -16.31
C ALA A 11 5.89 2.72 -14.97
N LEU A 12 6.31 3.98 -14.87
CA LEU A 12 6.86 4.55 -13.63
C LEU A 12 5.85 4.50 -12.49
N VAL A 13 4.60 4.89 -12.72
CA VAL A 13 3.53 4.79 -11.69
C VAL A 13 3.29 3.34 -11.25
N GLY A 14 3.45 2.38 -12.17
CA GLY A 14 3.48 0.97 -11.81
C GLY A 14 4.61 0.62 -10.86
N GLY A 15 5.84 1.05 -11.18
CA GLY A 15 7.00 0.89 -10.31
C GLY A 15 6.78 1.51 -8.94
N VAL A 16 6.35 2.77 -8.88
CA VAL A 16 6.11 3.46 -7.59
C VAL A 16 5.05 2.73 -6.78
N HIS A 17 3.94 2.30 -7.38
CA HIS A 17 2.91 1.54 -6.66
C HIS A 17 3.47 0.27 -6.02
N TRP A 18 4.22 -0.54 -6.78
CA TRP A 18 4.84 -1.76 -6.24
C TRP A 18 5.88 -1.46 -5.16
N ALA A 19 6.70 -0.42 -5.35
CA ALA A 19 7.69 0.02 -4.37
C ALA A 19 7.03 0.43 -3.04
N THR A 20 5.98 1.26 -3.11
CA THR A 20 5.25 1.72 -1.92
C THR A 20 4.56 0.55 -1.22
N THR A 21 3.87 -0.33 -1.94
CA THR A 21 3.26 -1.52 -1.34
C THR A 21 4.30 -2.41 -0.65
N THR A 22 5.43 -2.65 -1.29
CA THR A 22 6.53 -3.42 -0.68
C THR A 22 7.07 -2.74 0.57
N ALA A 23 7.21 -1.41 0.58
CA ALA A 23 7.67 -0.68 1.75
C ALA A 23 6.71 -0.87 2.95
N PHE A 24 5.40 -0.77 2.72
CA PHE A 24 4.39 -1.00 3.76
C PHE A 24 4.41 -2.45 4.28
N LEU A 25 4.44 -3.43 3.39
CA LEU A 25 4.49 -4.85 3.77
C LEU A 25 5.78 -5.20 4.50
N PHE A 26 6.92 -4.66 4.05
CA PHE A 26 8.21 -4.87 4.71
C PHE A 26 8.21 -4.27 6.12
N ALA A 27 7.68 -3.06 6.29
CA ALA A 27 7.56 -2.44 7.61
C ALA A 27 6.70 -3.30 8.56
N SER A 28 5.53 -3.77 8.11
CA SER A 28 4.67 -4.66 8.89
C SER A 28 5.36 -5.98 9.24
N LEU A 29 6.05 -6.60 8.27
CA LEU A 29 6.80 -7.83 8.48
C LEU A 29 7.94 -7.63 9.49
N PHE A 30 8.71 -6.55 9.34
CA PHE A 30 9.85 -6.26 10.21
C PHE A 30 9.41 -6.01 11.65
N VAL A 31 8.32 -5.28 11.85
CA VAL A 31 7.71 -5.11 13.19
C VAL A 31 7.29 -6.47 13.74
N GLY A 32 6.58 -7.29 12.97
CA GLY A 32 6.16 -8.63 13.40
C GLY A 32 7.32 -9.56 13.77
N VAL A 33 8.39 -9.56 12.96
CA VAL A 33 9.61 -10.36 13.21
C VAL A 33 10.34 -9.85 14.44
N SER A 34 10.46 -8.53 14.61
CA SER A 34 11.14 -7.94 15.78
C SER A 34 10.46 -8.35 17.08
N ILE A 35 9.12 -8.31 17.11
CA ILE A 35 8.32 -8.76 18.25
C ILE A 35 8.49 -10.27 18.48
N GLY A 36 8.45 -11.07 17.42
CA GLY A 36 8.66 -12.51 17.50
C GLY A 36 10.03 -12.87 18.09
N LEU A 37 11.10 -12.20 17.65
CA LEU A 37 12.45 -12.40 18.17
C LEU A 37 12.57 -11.95 19.64
N GLU A 38 11.95 -10.84 20.01
CA GLU A 38 11.91 -10.37 21.40
C GLU A 38 11.19 -11.37 22.32
N SER A 39 10.07 -11.94 21.87
CA SER A 39 9.36 -12.99 22.63
C SER A 39 10.18 -14.26 22.84
N LEU A 40 11.15 -14.52 21.96
CA LEU A 40 12.07 -15.65 22.02
C LEU A 40 13.37 -15.31 22.78
N GLY A 41 13.50 -14.09 23.32
CA GLY A 41 14.68 -13.62 24.05
C GLY A 41 15.90 -13.37 23.17
N VAL A 42 15.72 -13.25 21.85
CA VAL A 42 16.80 -13.03 20.89
C VAL A 42 17.13 -11.53 20.82
N SER A 43 18.32 -11.15 21.29
CA SER A 43 18.79 -9.76 21.30
C SER A 43 19.36 -9.27 19.96
N ALA A 44 19.47 -10.15 18.96
CA ALA A 44 20.00 -9.79 17.66
C ALA A 44 19.07 -8.80 16.95
N ARG A 45 19.56 -7.58 16.71
CA ARG A 45 18.90 -6.55 15.90
C ARG A 45 19.61 -6.45 14.56
N PRO A 46 19.26 -7.30 13.57
CA PRO A 46 19.81 -7.14 12.23
C PRO A 46 19.38 -5.78 11.67
N ASP A 47 20.33 -5.02 11.13
CA ASP A 47 20.02 -3.76 10.44
C ASP A 47 19.21 -4.07 9.17
N PRO A 48 17.92 -3.68 9.10
CA PRO A 48 17.08 -4.00 7.95
C PRO A 48 17.34 -3.09 6.75
N THR A 49 18.17 -2.05 6.89
CA THR A 49 18.28 -0.95 5.91
C THR A 49 18.65 -1.46 4.52
N ALA A 50 19.67 -2.32 4.43
CA ALA A 50 20.09 -2.86 3.14
C ALA A 50 18.99 -3.74 2.50
N SER A 51 18.39 -4.64 3.28
CA SER A 51 17.30 -5.52 2.82
C SER A 51 16.07 -4.73 2.36
N PHE A 52 15.71 -3.67 3.10
CA PHE A 52 14.63 -2.77 2.76
C PHE A 52 14.90 -2.06 1.42
N VAL A 53 16.06 -1.42 1.27
CA VAL A 53 16.43 -0.68 0.06
C VAL A 53 16.44 -1.62 -1.16
N VAL A 54 17.08 -2.78 -1.04
CA VAL A 54 17.13 -3.77 -2.13
C VAL A 54 15.73 -4.27 -2.48
N GLY A 55 14.89 -4.59 -1.49
CA GLY A 55 13.52 -5.04 -1.71
C GLY A 55 12.65 -3.99 -2.42
N VAL A 56 12.72 -2.73 -1.99
CA VAL A 56 11.96 -1.62 -2.58
C VAL A 56 12.44 -1.33 -4.01
N LEU A 57 13.75 -1.33 -4.26
CA LEU A 57 14.30 -1.13 -5.61
C LEU A 57 13.93 -2.28 -6.55
N ALA A 58 14.00 -3.53 -6.07
CA ALA A 58 13.59 -4.69 -6.84
C ALA A 58 12.09 -4.64 -7.17
N ALA A 59 11.25 -4.26 -6.22
CA ALA A 59 9.81 -4.09 -6.42
C ALA A 59 9.51 -2.97 -7.41
N PHE A 60 10.23 -1.84 -7.34
CA PHE A 60 10.12 -0.75 -8.30
C PHE A 60 10.42 -1.22 -9.73
N VAL A 61 11.59 -1.83 -9.94
CA VAL A 61 12.03 -2.32 -11.25
C VAL A 61 11.08 -3.41 -11.76
N GLY A 62 10.70 -4.34 -10.89
CA GLY A 62 9.73 -5.40 -11.18
C GLY A 62 8.38 -4.82 -11.62
N GLY A 63 7.88 -3.80 -10.92
CA GLY A 63 6.66 -3.10 -11.27
C GLY A 63 6.72 -2.41 -12.63
N VAL A 64 7.81 -1.69 -12.93
CA VAL A 64 8.03 -1.05 -14.24
C VAL A 64 8.01 -2.11 -15.36
N LEU A 65 8.76 -3.20 -15.19
CA LEU A 65 8.86 -4.28 -16.17
C LEU A 65 7.52 -5.00 -16.36
N TRP A 66 6.80 -5.26 -15.27
CA TRP A 66 5.51 -5.92 -15.29
C TRP A 66 4.48 -5.09 -16.07
N VAL A 67 4.40 -3.78 -15.84
CA VAL A 67 3.49 -2.90 -16.59
C VAL A 67 3.82 -2.89 -18.07
N ARG A 68 5.11 -2.83 -18.42
CA ARG A 68 5.56 -2.85 -19.82
C ARG A 68 5.18 -4.16 -20.52
N ARG A 69 5.20 -5.29 -19.82
CA ARG A 69 4.87 -6.61 -20.38
C ARG A 69 3.36 -6.89 -20.48
N ARG A 70 2.56 -6.43 -19.52
CA ARG A 70 1.14 -6.80 -19.40
C ARG A 70 0.15 -5.87 -20.11
N THR A 71 0.62 -4.77 -20.70
CA THR A 71 -0.29 -3.77 -21.29
C THR A 71 -0.62 -4.10 -22.74
N SER A 72 -1.79 -4.69 -22.98
CA SER A 72 -2.20 -5.18 -24.31
C SER A 72 -2.97 -4.16 -25.16
N SER A 73 -3.55 -3.12 -24.56
CA SER A 73 -4.45 -2.16 -25.24
C SER A 73 -4.42 -0.76 -24.59
N PRO A 74 -4.63 0.33 -25.35
CA PRO A 74 -4.71 1.69 -24.81
C PRO A 74 -5.82 1.88 -23.75
N ASN A 75 -6.99 1.25 -23.96
CA ASN A 75 -8.13 1.39 -23.06
C ASN A 75 -7.93 0.62 -21.75
N SER A 76 -7.22 -0.52 -21.78
CA SER A 76 -6.83 -1.22 -20.56
C SER A 76 -5.69 -0.50 -19.84
N ALA A 77 -4.77 0.13 -20.57
CA ALA A 77 -3.68 0.94 -20.01
C ALA A 77 -4.20 2.12 -19.18
N ARG A 78 -5.16 2.89 -19.72
CA ARG A 78 -5.74 4.06 -19.01
C ARG A 78 -6.46 3.66 -17.73
N ARG A 79 -7.35 2.66 -17.79
CA ARG A 79 -8.06 2.15 -16.60
C ARG A 79 -7.14 1.52 -15.55
N ALA A 80 -6.09 0.80 -15.98
CA ALA A 80 -5.12 0.25 -15.04
C ALA A 80 -4.21 1.33 -14.44
N HIS A 81 -3.94 2.42 -15.17
CA HIS A 81 -3.17 3.55 -14.65
C HIS A 81 -3.95 4.32 -13.58
N ALA A 82 -5.21 4.67 -13.86
CA ALA A 82 -6.08 5.36 -12.90
C ALA A 82 -6.18 4.59 -11.58
N ARG A 83 -6.46 3.28 -11.64
CA ARG A 83 -6.51 2.40 -10.46
C ARG A 83 -5.23 2.41 -9.63
N ARG A 84 -4.06 2.39 -10.27
CA ARG A 84 -2.78 2.43 -9.54
C ARG A 84 -2.58 3.78 -8.85
N VAL A 85 -3.01 4.88 -9.46
CA VAL A 85 -2.94 6.20 -8.83
C VAL A 85 -3.89 6.26 -7.64
N GLU A 86 -5.13 5.79 -7.78
CA GLU A 86 -6.11 5.72 -6.68
C GLU A 86 -5.61 4.85 -5.53
N SER A 87 -5.14 3.63 -5.82
CA SER A 87 -4.55 2.76 -4.80
C SER A 87 -3.37 3.43 -4.11
N LEU A 88 -2.50 4.13 -4.85
CA LEU A 88 -1.34 4.79 -4.27
C LEU A 88 -1.75 5.97 -3.37
N VAL A 89 -2.70 6.80 -3.81
CA VAL A 89 -3.24 7.91 -3.01
C VAL A 89 -3.92 7.38 -1.75
N LEU A 90 -4.73 6.32 -1.86
CA LEU A 90 -5.36 5.68 -0.70
C LEU A 90 -4.33 5.03 0.21
N LEU A 91 -3.31 4.37 -0.33
CA LEU A 91 -2.26 3.73 0.47
C LEU A 91 -1.50 4.75 1.31
N VAL A 92 -1.12 5.88 0.71
CA VAL A 92 -0.41 6.96 1.41
C VAL A 92 -1.35 7.69 2.37
N GLY A 93 -2.56 8.06 1.92
CA GLY A 93 -3.54 8.78 2.72
C GLY A 93 -4.06 7.98 3.91
N CYS A 94 -4.52 6.74 3.68
CA CYS A 94 -4.95 5.83 4.74
C CYS A 94 -3.75 5.37 5.59
N GLY A 95 -2.58 5.16 5.00
CA GLY A 95 -1.36 4.84 5.76
C GLY A 95 -1.03 5.90 6.80
N PHE A 96 -0.98 7.16 6.37
CA PHE A 96 -0.77 8.28 7.28
C PHE A 96 -1.93 8.44 8.27
N GLY A 97 -3.17 8.42 7.78
CA GLY A 97 -4.36 8.59 8.62
C GLY A 97 -4.50 7.52 9.70
N PHE A 98 -4.31 6.24 9.35
CA PHE A 98 -4.36 5.14 10.32
C PHE A 98 -3.21 5.20 11.31
N GLN A 99 -2.01 5.61 10.90
CA GLN A 99 -0.91 5.82 11.84
C GLN A 99 -1.25 6.93 12.84
N VAL A 100 -1.73 8.09 12.37
CA VAL A 100 -2.11 9.22 13.25
C VAL A 100 -3.21 8.82 14.22
N VAL A 101 -4.28 8.17 13.75
CA VAL A 101 -5.38 7.70 14.60
C VAL A 101 -4.88 6.67 15.61
N ALA A 102 -4.05 5.72 15.18
CA ALA A 102 -3.57 4.66 16.06
C ALA A 102 -2.61 5.18 17.15
N PHE A 103 -1.71 6.12 16.82
CA PHE A 103 -0.90 6.83 17.82
C PHE A 103 -1.76 7.70 18.76
N GLY A 104 -2.79 8.37 18.22
CA GLY A 104 -3.74 9.12 19.01
C GLY A 104 -4.48 8.25 20.03
N LEU A 105 -4.96 7.07 19.63
CA LEU A 105 -5.63 6.12 20.52
C LEU A 105 -4.69 5.65 21.64
N VAL A 106 -3.46 5.27 21.30
CA VAL A 106 -2.43 4.88 22.27
C VAL A 106 -2.17 5.99 23.28
N SER A 107 -1.97 7.24 22.82
CA SER A 107 -1.69 8.37 23.72
C SER A 107 -2.82 8.71 24.70
N ASN A 108 -4.05 8.29 24.41
CA ASN A 108 -5.21 8.45 25.28
C ASN A 108 -5.43 7.26 26.24
N THR A 109 -4.59 6.22 26.15
CA THR A 109 -4.66 5.07 27.06
C THR A 109 -3.70 5.28 28.23
N SER A 110 -4.08 4.83 29.42
CA SER A 110 -3.29 5.04 30.64
C SER A 110 -1.84 4.53 30.49
N PRO A 111 -0.83 5.28 30.93
CA PRO A 111 0.57 4.84 30.90
C PRO A 111 0.73 3.52 31.66
N GLY A 112 1.24 2.48 30.99
CA GLY A 112 1.59 1.19 31.61
C GLY A 112 0.67 0.00 31.32
N THR A 113 -0.50 0.19 30.70
CA THR A 113 -1.37 -0.94 30.27
C THR A 113 -1.15 -1.36 28.81
N ALA A 114 -0.36 -0.61 28.03
CA ALA A 114 -0.41 -0.66 26.56
C ALA A 114 0.91 -0.96 25.84
N VAL A 115 1.95 -1.49 26.51
CA VAL A 115 3.27 -1.75 25.87
C VAL A 115 3.14 -2.65 24.62
N ALA A 116 2.27 -3.65 24.69
CA ALA A 116 1.95 -4.47 23.52
C ALA A 116 1.25 -3.66 22.42
N ALA A 117 0.21 -2.88 22.75
CA ALA A 117 -0.55 -2.11 21.78
C ALA A 117 0.31 -1.05 21.06
N GLU A 118 1.20 -0.36 21.78
CA GLU A 118 2.19 0.58 21.24
C GLU A 118 3.08 -0.06 20.17
N THR A 119 3.44 -1.33 20.38
CA THR A 119 4.35 -2.06 19.49
C THR A 119 3.62 -2.59 18.24
N PHE A 120 2.35 -2.96 18.35
CA PHE A 120 1.55 -3.50 17.22
C PHE A 120 0.86 -2.42 16.37
N VAL A 121 0.62 -1.24 16.91
CA VAL A 121 -0.12 -0.16 16.26
C VAL A 121 0.41 0.20 14.87
N PRO A 122 1.74 0.37 14.65
CA PRO A 122 2.26 0.68 13.32
C PRO A 122 2.04 -0.44 12.31
N ALA A 123 2.16 -1.71 12.75
CA ALA A 123 1.97 -2.87 11.88
C ALA A 123 0.50 -3.01 11.45
N VAL A 124 -0.45 -2.86 12.39
CA VAL A 124 -1.89 -2.92 12.13
C VAL A 124 -2.33 -1.78 11.22
N ALA A 125 -1.88 -0.55 11.49
CA ALA A 125 -2.17 0.60 10.64
C ALA A 125 -1.69 0.41 9.19
N ASN A 126 -0.48 -0.14 9.01
CA ASN A 126 0.08 -0.40 7.69
C ASN A 126 -0.66 -1.53 6.95
N VAL A 127 -1.07 -2.60 7.65
CA VAL A 127 -1.86 -3.70 7.05
C VAL A 127 -3.25 -3.18 6.65
N LEU A 128 -3.90 -2.40 7.50
CA LEU A 128 -5.19 -1.78 7.19
C LEU A 128 -5.06 -0.86 5.98
N ALA A 129 -4.03 0.00 5.94
CA ALA A 129 -3.80 0.89 4.82
C ALA A 129 -3.62 0.14 3.50
N ALA A 130 -2.83 -0.94 3.52
CA ALA A 130 -2.65 -1.82 2.37
C ALA A 130 -3.99 -2.47 1.97
N ALA A 131 -4.72 -3.06 2.91
CA ALA A 131 -6.01 -3.68 2.63
C ALA A 131 -7.00 -2.68 2.01
N THR A 132 -7.15 -1.49 2.59
CA THR A 132 -8.05 -0.44 2.10
C THR A 132 -7.65 0.05 0.71
N ALA A 133 -6.37 0.26 0.46
CA ALA A 133 -5.84 0.72 -0.83
C ALA A 133 -6.05 -0.27 -1.98
N TYR A 134 -6.14 -1.56 -1.68
CA TYR A 134 -6.43 -2.60 -2.68
C TYR A 134 -7.92 -2.93 -2.77
N VAL A 135 -8.63 -2.99 -1.64
CA VAL A 135 -10.07 -3.36 -1.61
C VAL A 135 -10.93 -2.28 -2.23
N ILE A 136 -10.72 -0.99 -1.90
CA ILE A 136 -11.62 0.09 -2.36
C ILE A 136 -11.60 0.21 -3.90
N PRO A 137 -10.44 0.36 -4.58
CA PRO A 137 -10.44 0.53 -6.03
C PRO A 137 -10.92 -0.71 -6.78
N TYR A 138 -10.72 -1.91 -6.22
CA TYR A 138 -11.23 -3.15 -6.82
C TYR A 138 -12.74 -3.34 -6.58
N ALA A 139 -13.25 -3.01 -5.40
CA ALA A 139 -14.68 -3.09 -5.10
C ALA A 139 -15.50 -2.06 -5.91
N LEU A 140 -14.98 -0.85 -6.06
CA LEU A 140 -15.63 0.21 -6.85
C LEU A 140 -15.65 -0.10 -8.35
N ASP A 141 -14.65 -0.80 -8.88
CA ASP A 141 -14.59 -1.19 -10.30
C ASP A 141 -15.48 -2.42 -10.60
N VAL A 142 -15.82 -3.23 -9.59
CA VAL A 142 -16.81 -4.33 -9.70
C VAL A 142 -18.25 -3.82 -9.64
N HIS A 143 -18.48 -2.67 -8.98
CA HIS A 143 -19.79 -2.02 -8.89
C HIS A 143 -19.77 -0.54 -9.33
N PRO A 144 -19.48 -0.25 -10.63
CA PRO A 144 -19.52 1.13 -11.14
C PRO A 144 -20.92 1.76 -11.06
N SER A 145 -21.97 0.93 -10.94
CA SER A 145 -23.38 1.34 -11.01
C SER A 145 -24.01 1.84 -9.69
N SER A 146 -23.31 1.76 -8.55
CA SER A 146 -23.84 2.24 -7.26
C SER A 146 -23.36 3.63 -6.88
N VAL A 147 -22.15 4.04 -7.30
CA VAL A 147 -21.63 5.39 -7.03
C VAL A 147 -22.06 6.39 -8.10
N ALA A 148 -22.07 6.01 -9.37
CA ALA A 148 -22.53 6.88 -10.46
C ALA A 148 -24.00 7.31 -10.28
N ARG A 149 -24.87 6.41 -9.79
CA ARG A 149 -26.29 6.72 -9.54
C ARG A 149 -26.54 7.67 -8.37
N VAL A 150 -25.63 7.74 -7.38
CA VAL A 150 -25.77 8.65 -6.24
C VAL A 150 -25.33 10.06 -6.61
N PHE A 151 -24.32 10.20 -7.46
CA PHE A 151 -23.85 11.52 -7.92
C PHE A 151 -24.59 12.05 -9.14
N ASP A 152 -25.26 11.21 -9.93
CA ASP A 152 -26.17 11.67 -11.02
C ASP A 152 -27.53 12.16 -10.49
N SER A 153 -27.90 11.86 -9.24
CA SER A 153 -29.18 12.30 -8.66
C SER A 153 -29.17 13.69 -8.01
N GLU A 154 -28.01 14.34 -7.88
CA GLU A 154 -27.89 15.68 -7.28
C GLU A 154 -27.86 16.82 -8.32
N THR A 155 -28.01 16.52 -9.62
CA THR A 155 -27.99 17.53 -10.70
C THR A 155 -29.29 17.62 -11.51
N VAL A 156 -30.45 17.38 -10.89
CA VAL A 156 -31.77 17.69 -11.50
C VAL A 156 -32.52 18.70 -10.65
#